data_AF-A0A1X7UNJ2-F1
#
_entry.id   AF-A0A1X7UNJ2-F1
#
_cell.length_a   1.000
_cell.length_b   1.000
_cell.length_c   1.000
_cell.angle_alpha   90.00
_cell.angle_beta   90.00
_cell.angle_gamma   90.00
#
_symmetry.space_group_name_H-M   'P 1'
#
loop_
_entity.id
_entity.type
_entity.pdbx_description
1 polymer ?
#
loop_
_entity_poly.entity_id
_entity_poly.type
_entity_poly.pdbx_seq_one_letter_code
_entity_poly.pdbx_strand_id
1 'polypeptide(L)'
;MAQYDNGYEGLQENKVVVIQLVSYITPLVLIPLFELVIIPLAPKIEYFLINPLKGFDLAYIFVIISILTFSIINIIARKSFKVPCITWGASDPAIEVSFWILVIPYVLAGISEILAHLCLFEFLCSQAPFGMLGMIIGLFLFFDGISFDIGSMIVLTFQYIFLSKTCASWFTIIFCVIAVVGLVVYALVARWYVKRVRLQRY
;
A
#
# COMPACT_ATOMS: atom_id res chain seq x y z
N MET A 1 -43.06 -6.20 -20.87
CA MET A 1 -42.29 -7.36 -20.37
C MET A 1 -40.80 -7.05 -20.65
N ALA A 2 -40.12 -6.10 -20.01
CA ALA A 2 -40.14 -5.56 -18.65
C ALA A 2 -39.87 -6.63 -17.57
N GLN A 3 -38.67 -7.25 -17.59
CA GLN A 3 -38.10 -7.93 -16.41
C GLN A 3 -36.61 -8.33 -16.57
N TYR A 4 -35.72 -7.49 -17.14
CA TYR A 4 -34.30 -7.85 -17.25
C TYR A 4 -33.30 -6.67 -17.18
N ASP A 5 -33.65 -5.57 -16.50
CA ASP A 5 -32.73 -4.42 -16.33
C ASP A 5 -32.42 -4.09 -14.86
N ASN A 6 -33.27 -4.49 -13.91
CA ASN A 6 -33.13 -4.06 -12.50
C ASN A 6 -32.24 -4.97 -11.63
N GLY A 7 -31.61 -6.00 -12.20
CA GLY A 7 -30.80 -6.97 -11.45
C GLY A 7 -29.32 -6.60 -11.29
N TYR A 8 -28.80 -5.70 -12.12
CA TYR A 8 -27.38 -5.35 -12.16
C TYR A 8 -27.04 -4.13 -11.30
N GLU A 9 -27.98 -3.22 -11.08
CA GLU A 9 -27.76 -2.03 -10.24
C GLU A 9 -27.57 -2.40 -8.76
N GLY A 10 -28.41 -3.29 -8.21
CA GLY A 10 -28.27 -3.76 -6.82
C GLY A 10 -27.06 -4.69 -6.57
N LEU A 11 -26.57 -5.38 -7.62
CA LEU A 11 -25.37 -6.21 -7.53
C LEU A 11 -24.09 -5.36 -7.67
N GLN A 12 -24.13 -4.24 -8.39
CA GLN A 12 -23.01 -3.30 -8.50
C GLN A 12 -22.84 -2.43 -7.25
N GLU A 13 -23.93 -1.97 -6.63
CA GLU A 13 -23.86 -1.33 -5.30
C GLU A 13 -23.24 -2.28 -4.26
N ASN A 14 -23.67 -3.56 -4.25
CA ASN A 14 -23.07 -4.57 -3.39
C ASN A 14 -21.60 -4.86 -3.72
N LYS A 15 -21.18 -4.80 -4.98
CA LYS A 15 -19.76 -5.02 -5.34
C LYS A 15 -18.85 -3.89 -4.86
N VAL A 16 -19.30 -2.63 -4.92
CA VAL A 16 -18.53 -1.49 -4.38
C VAL A 16 -18.42 -1.62 -2.86
N VAL A 17 -19.53 -1.95 -2.18
CA VAL A 17 -19.55 -2.18 -0.73
C VAL A 17 -18.71 -3.41 -0.35
N VAL A 18 -18.72 -4.47 -1.14
CA VAL A 18 -17.89 -5.67 -0.92
C VAL A 18 -16.41 -5.38 -1.18
N ILE A 19 -16.05 -4.60 -2.20
CA ILE A 19 -14.65 -4.20 -2.44
C ILE A 19 -14.16 -3.29 -1.31
N GLN A 20 -15.00 -2.34 -0.85
CA GLN A 20 -14.68 -1.49 0.31
C GLN A 20 -14.57 -2.32 1.60
N LEU A 21 -15.51 -3.21 1.88
CA LEU A 21 -15.46 -4.10 3.05
C LEU A 21 -14.25 -5.05 2.99
N VAL A 22 -13.93 -5.61 1.82
CA VAL A 22 -12.72 -6.41 1.62
C VAL A 22 -11.48 -5.57 1.84
N SER A 23 -11.43 -4.31 1.38
CA SER A 23 -10.29 -3.42 1.62
C SER A 23 -10.10 -3.05 3.10
N TYR A 24 -11.17 -2.97 3.90
CA TYR A 24 -11.10 -2.73 5.35
C TYR A 24 -10.87 -4.02 6.17
N ILE A 25 -11.42 -5.16 5.73
CA ILE A 25 -11.29 -6.46 6.42
C ILE A 25 -9.95 -7.13 6.08
N THR A 26 -9.37 -6.88 4.90
CA THR A 26 -8.08 -7.48 4.51
C THR A 26 -6.96 -7.11 5.49
N PRO A 27 -6.72 -5.84 5.86
CA PRO A 27 -5.77 -5.49 6.91
C PRO A 27 -6.12 -6.16 8.24
N LEU A 28 -7.41 -6.18 8.62
CA LEU A 28 -7.89 -6.74 9.89
C LEU A 28 -7.56 -8.24 10.05
N VAL A 29 -7.59 -9.01 8.97
CA VAL A 29 -7.25 -10.44 8.93
C VAL A 29 -5.75 -10.65 8.69
N LEU A 30 -5.11 -9.76 7.93
CA LEU A 30 -3.70 -9.84 7.59
C LEU A 30 -2.81 -9.50 8.80
N ILE A 31 -3.21 -8.56 9.67
CA ILE A 31 -2.49 -8.21 10.91
C ILE A 31 -2.24 -9.45 11.80
N PRO A 32 -3.27 -10.20 12.25
CA PRO A 32 -3.05 -11.39 13.07
C PRO A 32 -2.32 -12.49 12.30
N LEU A 33 -2.52 -12.63 10.98
CA LEU A 33 -1.76 -13.58 10.16
C LEU A 33 -0.26 -13.24 10.13
N PHE A 34 0.10 -11.96 10.09
CA PHE A 34 1.48 -11.51 10.12
C PHE A 34 2.16 -11.81 11.44
N GLU A 35 1.49 -11.49 12.54
CA GLU A 35 2.02 -11.73 13.88
C GLU A 35 2.09 -13.24 14.22
N LEU A 36 1.10 -14.03 13.80
CA LEU A 36 1.00 -15.45 14.15
C LEU A 36 1.65 -16.41 13.15
N VAL A 37 1.92 -15.99 11.91
CA VAL A 37 2.50 -16.87 10.88
C VAL A 37 3.84 -16.35 10.40
N ILE A 38 3.97 -15.09 10.00
CA ILE A 38 5.22 -14.60 9.39
C ILE A 38 6.34 -14.48 10.42
N ILE A 39 6.04 -13.91 11.59
CA ILE A 39 7.02 -13.78 12.69
C ILE A 39 7.55 -15.15 13.16
N PRO A 40 6.70 -16.16 13.47
CA PRO A 40 7.20 -17.46 13.92
C PRO A 40 7.80 -18.33 12.80
N LEU A 41 7.39 -18.18 11.53
CA LEU A 41 7.89 -19.01 10.43
C LEU A 41 9.24 -18.52 9.87
N ALA A 42 9.63 -17.28 10.18
CA ALA A 42 10.88 -16.68 9.69
C ALA A 42 11.69 -15.99 10.81
N PRO A 43 12.42 -16.75 11.65
CA PRO A 43 13.26 -16.21 12.73
C PRO A 43 14.39 -15.27 12.25
N LYS A 44 14.73 -15.28 10.95
CA LYS A 44 15.65 -14.31 10.35
C LYS A 44 15.01 -12.93 10.11
N ILE A 45 13.68 -12.86 9.97
CA ILE A 45 12.93 -11.59 9.85
C ILE A 45 12.79 -10.95 11.22
N GLU A 46 12.71 -11.74 12.30
CA GLU A 46 12.75 -11.26 13.70
C GLU A 46 14.01 -10.40 13.96
N TYR A 47 15.18 -10.82 13.45
CA TYR A 47 16.41 -10.01 13.52
C TYR A 47 16.32 -8.66 12.80
N PHE A 48 15.54 -8.58 11.72
CA PHE A 48 15.28 -7.32 11.00
C PHE A 48 14.23 -6.46 11.69
N LEU A 49 13.24 -7.06 12.35
CA LEU A 49 12.21 -6.40 13.16
C LEU A 49 12.79 -5.76 14.44
N ILE A 50 13.82 -6.37 15.05
CA ILE A 50 14.51 -5.79 16.23
C ILE A 50 15.07 -4.38 15.96
N ASN A 51 15.40 -4.07 14.69
CA ASN A 51 15.83 -2.73 14.32
C ASN A 51 14.77 -2.07 13.44
N PRO A 52 13.88 -1.24 14.00
CA PRO A 52 12.70 -0.77 13.29
C PRO A 52 13.05 0.04 12.02
N LEU A 53 14.24 0.66 11.96
CA LEU A 53 14.73 1.30 10.73
C LEU A 53 14.93 0.31 9.57
N LYS A 54 15.49 -0.87 9.87
CA LYS A 54 15.71 -1.90 8.84
C LYS A 54 14.41 -2.62 8.48
N GLY A 55 13.49 -2.76 9.42
CA GLY A 55 12.13 -3.26 9.15
C GLY A 55 11.37 -2.35 8.19
N PHE A 56 11.51 -1.02 8.37
CA PHE A 56 10.92 -0.04 7.46
C PHE A 56 11.53 -0.08 6.04
N ASP A 57 12.85 -0.26 5.92
CA ASP A 57 13.51 -0.50 4.61
C ASP A 57 12.92 -1.73 3.90
N LEU A 58 12.72 -2.83 4.65
CA LEU A 58 12.16 -4.07 4.12
C LEU A 58 10.72 -3.87 3.63
N ALA A 59 9.89 -3.13 4.38
CA ALA A 59 8.54 -2.77 3.96
C ALA A 59 8.56 -2.04 2.61
N TYR A 60 9.39 -1.00 2.48
CA TYR A 60 9.50 -0.24 1.23
C TYR A 60 9.85 -1.12 0.02
N ILE A 61 10.71 -2.12 0.19
CA ILE A 61 11.05 -3.07 -0.88
C ILE A 61 9.81 -3.88 -1.30
N PHE A 62 9.00 -4.34 -0.36
CA PHE A 62 7.75 -5.05 -0.67
C PHE A 62 6.74 -4.20 -1.43
N VAL A 63 6.57 -2.92 -1.06
CA VAL A 63 5.71 -1.98 -1.81
C VAL A 63 6.22 -1.79 -3.24
N ILE A 64 7.53 -1.62 -3.44
CA ILE A 64 8.09 -1.48 -4.79
C ILE A 64 7.82 -2.73 -5.64
N ILE A 65 8.01 -3.93 -5.08
CA ILE A 65 7.71 -5.19 -5.76
C ILE A 65 6.21 -5.28 -6.09
N SER A 66 5.33 -4.87 -5.18
CA SER A 66 3.88 -4.82 -5.42
C SER A 66 3.53 -3.91 -6.60
N ILE A 67 4.07 -2.68 -6.63
CA ILE A 67 3.82 -1.73 -7.72
C ILE A 67 4.34 -2.29 -9.06
N LEU A 68 5.53 -2.90 -9.08
CA LEU A 68 6.11 -3.50 -10.28
C LEU A 68 5.26 -4.68 -10.80
N THR A 69 4.85 -5.58 -9.92
CA THR A 69 4.00 -6.73 -10.29
C THR A 69 2.65 -6.26 -10.83
N PHE A 70 2.01 -5.29 -10.19
CA PHE A 70 0.78 -4.67 -10.69
C PHE A 70 0.98 -4.01 -12.06
N SER A 71 2.10 -3.31 -12.28
CA SER A 71 2.42 -2.70 -13.57
C SER A 71 2.56 -3.75 -14.68
N ILE A 72 3.27 -4.85 -14.41
CA ILE A 72 3.44 -5.97 -15.37
C ILE A 72 2.09 -6.60 -15.72
N ILE A 73 1.24 -6.87 -14.71
CA ILE A 73 -0.11 -7.42 -14.91
C ILE A 73 -0.93 -6.50 -15.82
N ASN A 74 -0.88 -5.18 -15.59
CA ASN A 74 -1.58 -4.19 -16.42
C ASN A 74 -1.09 -4.18 -17.88
N ILE A 75 0.21 -4.35 -18.12
CA ILE A 75 0.78 -4.41 -19.47
C ILE A 75 0.34 -5.69 -20.20
N ILE A 76 0.39 -6.85 -19.51
CA ILE A 76 -0.02 -8.14 -20.07
C ILE A 76 -1.52 -8.13 -20.38
N ALA A 77 -2.35 -7.66 -19.44
CA ALA A 77 -3.80 -7.56 -19.62
C ALA A 77 -4.17 -6.74 -20.87
N ARG A 78 -3.49 -5.61 -21.08
CA ARG A 78 -3.69 -4.77 -22.28
C ARG A 78 -3.33 -5.50 -23.56
N LYS A 79 -2.19 -6.19 -23.59
CA LYS A 79 -1.68 -6.87 -24.80
C LYS A 79 -2.57 -8.05 -25.19
N SER A 80 -3.06 -8.81 -24.20
CA SER A 80 -3.83 -10.03 -24.45
C SER A 80 -5.28 -9.77 -24.82
N PHE A 81 -5.97 -8.83 -24.14
CA PHE A 81 -7.42 -8.70 -24.27
C PHE A 81 -7.88 -7.47 -25.08
N LYS A 82 -6.96 -6.58 -25.51
CA LYS A 82 -7.30 -5.28 -26.17
C LYS A 82 -8.35 -4.45 -25.41
N VAL A 83 -8.55 -4.72 -24.13
CA VAL A 83 -9.52 -4.01 -23.29
C VAL A 83 -9.04 -2.60 -23.01
N PRO A 84 -9.95 -1.61 -22.93
CA PRO A 84 -9.61 -0.37 -22.25
C PRO A 84 -9.18 -0.72 -20.83
N CYS A 85 -8.12 -0.04 -20.41
CA CYS A 85 -7.38 -0.21 -19.17
C CYS A 85 -8.24 -0.64 -17.97
N ILE A 86 -7.70 -1.43 -17.03
CA ILE A 86 -8.40 -1.75 -15.77
C ILE A 86 -8.73 -0.42 -15.08
N THR A 87 -9.99 -0.02 -15.15
CA THR A 87 -10.54 1.16 -14.49
C THR A 87 -10.80 0.78 -13.03
N TRP A 88 -10.60 1.73 -12.12
CA TRP A 88 -11.00 1.60 -10.73
C TRP A 88 -12.53 1.76 -10.57
N GLY A 89 -13.29 1.16 -11.49
CA GLY A 89 -14.74 1.32 -11.62
C GLY A 89 -15.38 -0.02 -11.91
N ALA A 90 -16.44 -0.35 -11.17
CA ALA A 90 -17.11 -1.66 -11.14
C ALA A 90 -17.86 -2.05 -12.43
N SER A 91 -17.68 -1.32 -13.53
CA SER A 91 -18.49 -1.42 -14.73
C SER A 91 -17.62 -1.38 -15.98
N ASP A 92 -16.87 -2.46 -16.23
CA ASP A 92 -16.32 -2.75 -17.55
C ASP A 92 -16.04 -4.27 -17.66
N PRO A 93 -16.16 -4.88 -18.85
CA PRO A 93 -15.86 -6.30 -19.10
C PRO A 93 -14.36 -6.64 -19.00
N ALA A 94 -13.57 -5.81 -18.32
CA ALA A 94 -12.14 -5.97 -18.10
C ALA A 94 -11.78 -7.04 -17.03
N ILE A 95 -12.77 -7.70 -16.45
CA ILE A 95 -12.61 -8.79 -15.47
C ILE A 95 -12.52 -10.16 -16.18
N GLU A 96 -11.67 -10.26 -17.21
CA GLU A 96 -11.20 -11.56 -17.73
C GLU A 96 -9.73 -11.83 -17.39
N VAL A 97 -9.03 -10.88 -16.76
CA VAL A 97 -7.83 -11.22 -15.99
C VAL A 97 -8.28 -11.98 -14.74
N SER A 98 -7.78 -13.20 -14.56
CA SER A 98 -8.09 -14.01 -13.38
C SER A 98 -7.87 -13.19 -12.12
N PHE A 99 -8.96 -12.95 -11.38
CA PHE A 99 -8.99 -12.27 -10.08
C PHE A 99 -7.79 -12.65 -9.18
N TRP A 100 -7.42 -13.93 -9.19
CA TRP A 100 -6.28 -14.51 -8.49
C TRP A 100 -4.92 -13.87 -8.78
N ILE A 101 -4.66 -13.42 -10.01
CA ILE A 101 -3.38 -12.78 -10.38
C ILE A 101 -3.30 -11.39 -9.74
N LEU A 102 -4.45 -10.73 -9.55
CA LEU A 102 -4.53 -9.42 -8.93
C LEU A 102 -4.40 -9.49 -7.40
N VAL A 103 -4.76 -10.62 -6.78
CA VAL A 103 -4.59 -10.84 -5.33
C VAL A 103 -3.13 -10.69 -4.90
N ILE A 104 -2.18 -11.13 -5.73
CA ILE A 104 -0.74 -11.12 -5.40
C ILE A 104 -0.23 -9.70 -5.06
N PRO A 105 -0.30 -8.70 -5.97
CA PRO A 105 0.17 -7.35 -5.66
C PRO A 105 -0.58 -6.72 -4.49
N TYR A 106 -1.88 -6.97 -4.34
CA TYR A 106 -2.67 -6.42 -3.22
C TYR A 106 -2.24 -6.98 -1.87
N VAL A 107 -2.01 -8.30 -1.79
CA VAL A 107 -1.48 -8.92 -0.57
C VAL A 107 -0.11 -8.32 -0.27
N LEU A 108 0.83 -8.29 -1.22
CA LEU A 108 2.16 -7.70 -1.01
C LEU A 108 2.10 -6.23 -0.54
N ALA A 109 1.17 -5.43 -1.06
CA ALA A 109 0.96 -4.05 -0.63
C ALA A 109 0.48 -4.00 0.83
N GLY A 110 -0.55 -4.76 1.19
CA GLY A 110 -1.07 -4.79 2.56
C GLY A 110 -0.03 -5.27 3.58
N ILE A 111 0.80 -6.25 3.20
CA ILE A 111 1.94 -6.72 4.01
C ILE A 111 2.89 -5.56 4.32
N SER A 112 3.30 -4.86 3.27
CA SER A 112 4.22 -3.74 3.40
C SER A 112 3.63 -2.61 4.23
N GLU A 113 2.35 -2.30 4.04
CA GLU A 113 1.67 -1.22 4.75
C GLU A 113 1.64 -1.48 6.26
N ILE A 114 1.24 -2.69 6.68
CA ILE A 114 1.22 -3.08 8.09
C ILE A 114 2.63 -3.04 8.68
N LEU A 115 3.62 -3.60 7.98
CA LEU A 115 5.00 -3.63 8.44
C LEU A 115 5.59 -2.21 8.58
N ALA A 116 5.34 -1.34 7.61
CA ALA A 116 5.79 0.05 7.64
C ALA A 116 5.19 0.81 8.82
N HIS A 117 3.87 0.70 9.03
CA HIS A 117 3.19 1.36 10.15
C HIS A 117 3.68 0.85 11.50
N LEU A 118 3.81 -0.47 11.67
CA LEU A 118 4.26 -1.08 12.92
C LEU A 118 5.70 -0.67 13.27
N CYS A 119 6.64 -0.81 12.33
CA CYS A 119 8.02 -0.41 12.55
C CYS A 119 8.18 1.10 12.78
N LEU A 120 7.43 1.93 12.05
CA LEU A 120 7.46 3.38 12.25
C LEU A 120 6.91 3.76 13.63
N PHE A 121 5.80 3.16 14.04
CA PHE A 121 5.18 3.42 15.33
C PHE A 121 6.07 2.99 16.49
N GLU A 122 6.67 1.79 16.41
CA GLU A 122 7.62 1.29 17.41
C GLU A 122 8.87 2.18 17.50
N PHE A 123 9.38 2.63 16.35
CA PHE A 123 10.48 3.59 16.32
C PHE A 123 10.11 4.92 17.00
N LEU A 124 8.95 5.49 16.67
CA LEU A 124 8.51 6.76 17.25
C LEU A 124 8.30 6.66 18.76
N CYS A 125 7.68 5.56 19.22
CA CYS A 125 7.44 5.32 20.64
C CYS A 125 8.74 5.06 21.42
N SER A 126 9.71 4.35 20.84
CA SER A 126 11.00 4.11 21.48
C SER A 126 11.88 5.35 21.61
N GLN A 127 11.64 6.39 20.81
CA GLN A 127 12.33 7.68 20.90
C GLN A 127 11.56 8.72 21.74
N ALA A 128 10.36 8.40 22.20
CA ALA A 128 9.53 9.31 22.99
C ALA A 128 10.08 9.49 24.41
N PRO A 129 10.18 10.72 24.96
CA PRO A 129 10.46 10.90 26.37
C PRO A 129 9.25 10.49 27.23
N PHE A 130 9.52 10.06 28.47
CA PHE A 130 8.50 9.66 29.44
C PHE A 130 7.48 10.80 29.65
N GLY A 131 6.22 10.56 29.28
CA GLY A 131 5.12 11.55 29.40
C GLY A 131 4.65 12.19 28.09
N MET A 132 5.38 12.04 26.98
CA MET A 132 4.96 12.56 25.66
C MET A 132 4.37 11.50 24.73
N LEU A 133 4.21 10.25 25.20
CA LEU A 133 3.77 9.13 24.38
C LEU A 133 2.42 9.41 23.68
N GLY A 134 1.43 9.93 24.42
CA GLY A 134 0.13 10.27 23.83
C GLY A 134 0.21 11.33 22.72
N MET A 135 1.12 12.29 22.84
CA MET A 135 1.34 13.30 21.81
C MET A 135 1.96 12.70 20.55
N ILE A 136 2.93 11.80 20.70
CA ILE A 136 3.57 11.12 19.56
C ILE A 136 2.56 10.21 18.84
N ILE A 137 1.74 9.48 19.58
CA ILE A 137 0.66 8.65 19.01
C ILE A 137 -0.32 9.53 18.24
N GLY A 138 -0.74 10.67 18.80
CA GLY A 138 -1.63 11.61 18.12
C GLY A 138 -1.02 12.19 16.84
N LEU A 139 0.26 12.57 16.88
CA LEU A 139 1.00 13.05 15.70
C LEU A 139 1.12 11.97 14.63
N PHE A 140 1.39 10.74 15.02
CA PHE A 140 1.45 9.60 14.09
C PHE A 140 0.13 9.43 13.35
N LEU A 141 -1.00 9.38 14.07
CA LEU A 141 -2.33 9.26 13.46
C LEU A 141 -2.69 10.45 12.58
N PHE A 142 -2.27 11.66 12.96
CA PHE A 142 -2.50 12.86 12.17
C PHE A 142 -1.73 12.83 10.84
N PHE A 143 -0.45 12.45 10.86
CA PHE A 143 0.35 12.31 9.64
C PHE A 143 -0.14 11.17 8.76
N ASP A 144 -0.61 10.07 9.34
CA ASP A 144 -1.22 8.97 8.61
C ASP A 144 -2.48 9.42 7.85
N GLY A 145 -3.41 10.10 8.52
CA GLY A 145 -4.61 10.66 7.90
C GLY A 145 -4.31 11.65 6.77
N ILE A 146 -3.37 12.58 6.98
CA ILE A 146 -2.93 13.50 5.93
C ILE A 146 -2.35 12.74 4.72
N SER A 147 -1.57 11.69 4.97
CA SER A 147 -0.96 10.90 3.90
C SER A 147 -2.02 10.20 3.05
N PHE A 148 -3.06 9.65 3.68
CA PHE A 148 -4.21 9.06 2.99
C PHE A 148 -4.95 10.11 2.12
N ASP A 149 -5.24 11.28 2.68
CA ASP A 149 -5.92 12.36 1.97
C ASP A 149 -5.11 12.85 0.76
N ILE A 150 -3.79 13.06 0.93
CA ILE A 150 -2.88 13.44 -0.16
C ILE A 150 -2.89 12.34 -1.24
N GLY A 151 -2.80 11.07 -0.85
CA GLY A 151 -2.84 9.93 -1.77
C GLY A 151 -4.12 9.90 -2.60
N SER A 152 -5.28 10.06 -1.96
CA SER A 152 -6.58 10.13 -2.61
C SER A 152 -6.67 11.32 -3.59
N MET A 153 -6.20 12.50 -3.17
CA MET A 153 -6.19 13.70 -4.01
C MET A 153 -5.32 13.53 -5.26
N ILE A 154 -4.15 12.88 -5.15
CA ILE A 154 -3.29 12.58 -6.30
C ILE A 154 -4.03 11.67 -7.29
N VAL A 155 -4.68 10.61 -6.81
CA VAL A 155 -5.46 9.69 -7.64
C VAL A 155 -6.60 10.41 -8.35
N LEU A 156 -7.39 11.20 -7.61
CA LEU A 156 -8.53 11.96 -8.16
C LEU A 156 -8.07 12.99 -9.20
N THR A 157 -7.01 13.72 -8.92
CA THR A 157 -6.44 14.71 -9.84
C THR A 157 -5.95 14.03 -11.13
N PHE A 158 -5.29 12.88 -11.02
CA PHE A 158 -4.88 12.12 -12.19
C PHE A 158 -6.05 11.61 -13.01
N GLN A 159 -7.11 11.09 -12.37
CA GLN A 159 -8.32 10.65 -13.06
C GLN A 159 -9.01 11.81 -13.79
N TYR A 160 -9.04 12.99 -13.18
CA TYR A 160 -9.64 14.19 -13.76
C TYR A 160 -8.82 14.73 -14.95
N ILE A 161 -7.49 14.83 -14.83
CA ILE A 161 -6.61 15.37 -15.86
C ILE A 161 -6.46 14.40 -17.04
N PHE A 162 -6.28 13.11 -16.77
CA PHE A 162 -6.04 12.08 -17.78
C PHE A 162 -7.33 11.39 -18.22
N LEU A 163 -8.46 12.13 -18.25
CA LEU A 163 -9.81 11.68 -18.61
C LEU A 163 -9.91 10.95 -19.96
N SER A 164 -8.84 10.94 -20.77
CA SER A 164 -8.74 10.20 -22.03
C SER A 164 -7.59 9.18 -22.02
N LYS A 165 -7.97 7.91 -22.17
CA LYS A 165 -7.22 6.81 -22.83
C LYS A 165 -5.80 6.47 -22.33
N THR A 166 -5.31 7.11 -21.28
CA THR A 166 -3.95 6.84 -20.77
C THR A 166 -4.04 5.78 -19.70
N CYS A 167 -3.70 4.54 -20.06
CA CYS A 167 -3.81 3.42 -19.15
C CYS A 167 -3.02 3.60 -17.85
N ALA A 168 -3.59 3.07 -16.76
CA ALA A 168 -3.07 3.05 -15.40
C ALA A 168 -1.57 2.69 -15.27
N SER A 169 -1.00 2.00 -16.25
CA SER A 169 0.43 1.67 -16.33
C SER A 169 1.38 2.88 -16.25
N TRP A 170 1.03 4.04 -16.84
CA TRP A 170 1.90 5.23 -16.72
C TRP A 170 1.87 5.81 -15.31
N PHE A 171 0.68 5.81 -14.70
CA PHE A 171 0.48 6.23 -13.32
C PHE A 171 1.26 5.33 -12.35
N THR A 172 1.21 4.00 -12.53
CA THR A 172 1.94 3.06 -11.67
C THR A 172 3.46 3.21 -11.80
N ILE A 173 3.97 3.54 -13.00
CA ILE A 173 5.40 3.85 -13.19
C ILE A 173 5.79 5.12 -12.42
N ILE A 174 4.97 6.17 -12.45
CA ILE A 174 5.23 7.40 -11.69
C ILE A 174 5.28 7.11 -10.19
N PHE A 175 4.32 6.33 -9.66
CA PHE A 175 4.32 5.91 -8.26
C PHE A 175 5.55 5.06 -7.90
N CYS A 176 5.99 4.18 -8.81
CA CYS A 176 7.21 3.40 -8.61
C CYS A 176 8.44 4.31 -8.50
N VAL A 177 8.55 5.33 -9.37
CA VAL A 177 9.67 6.28 -9.32
C VAL A 177 9.65 7.08 -8.02
N ILE A 178 8.47 7.57 -7.61
CA ILE A 178 8.29 8.29 -6.34
C ILE A 178 8.70 7.40 -5.16
N ALA A 179 8.27 6.13 -5.15
CA ALA A 179 8.62 5.18 -4.09
C ALA A 179 10.14 4.91 -4.02
N VAL A 180 10.80 4.75 -5.18
CA VAL A 180 12.26 4.55 -5.24
C VAL A 180 13.01 5.79 -4.75
N VAL A 181 12.60 6.98 -5.18
CA VAL A 181 13.20 8.24 -4.69
C VAL A 181 12.97 8.38 -3.19
N GLY A 182 11.77 8.09 -2.70
CA GLY A 182 11.42 8.07 -1.28
C GLY A 182 12.32 7.14 -0.47
N LEU A 183 12.57 5.91 -0.96
CA LEU A 183 13.48 4.96 -0.34
C LEU A 183 14.91 5.50 -0.26
N VAL A 184 15.41 6.13 -1.33
CA VAL A 184 16.76 6.71 -1.34
C VAL A 184 16.87 7.85 -0.31
N VAL A 185 15.90 8.76 -0.28
CA VAL A 185 15.86 9.86 0.69
C VAL A 185 15.77 9.32 2.11
N TYR A 186 14.88 8.36 2.36
CA TYR A 186 14.77 7.68 3.65
C TYR A 186 16.10 7.07 4.09
N ALA A 187 16.76 6.29 3.22
CA ALA A 187 18.02 5.64 3.54
C ALA A 187 19.13 6.65 3.88
N LEU A 188 19.17 7.81 3.20
CA LEU A 188 20.11 8.89 3.51
C LEU A 188 19.81 9.50 4.90
N VAL A 189 18.55 9.80 5.19
CA VAL A 189 18.13 10.35 6.49
C VAL A 189 18.38 9.36 7.62
N ALA A 190 18.06 8.08 7.42
CA ALA A 190 18.30 7.01 8.38
C ALA A 190 19.79 6.86 8.72
N ARG A 191 20.66 6.89 7.70
CA ARG A 191 22.13 6.87 7.91
C ARG A 191 22.61 8.09 8.69
N TRP A 192 22.10 9.27 8.35
CA TRP A 192 22.44 10.51 9.05
C TRP A 192 21.98 10.49 10.51
N TYR A 193 20.76 10.02 10.75
CA TYR A 193 20.17 9.85 12.08
C TYR A 193 21.02 8.93 12.97
N VAL A 194 21.34 7.72 12.49
CA VAL A 194 22.18 6.76 13.24
C VAL A 194 23.56 7.36 13.55
N LYS A 195 24.14 8.12 12.61
CA LYS A 195 25.40 8.82 12.84
C LYS A 195 25.27 9.88 13.96
N ARG A 196 24.21 10.68 13.97
CA ARG A 196 23.95 11.70 14.99
C ARG A 196 23.76 11.11 16.38
N VAL A 197 22.96 10.05 16.50
CA VAL A 197 22.70 9.38 17.79
C VAL A 197 23.96 8.75 18.36
N ARG A 198 24.84 8.18 17.52
CA ARG A 198 26.14 7.66 17.97
C ARG A 198 27.05 8.76 18.51
N LEU A 199 27.05 9.93 17.88
CA LEU A 199 27.90 11.07 18.28
C LEU A 199 27.47 11.71 19.61
N GLN A 200 26.20 11.61 20.00
CA GLN A 200 25.72 12.13 21.29
C GLN A 200 26.02 11.19 22.46
N ARG A 201 26.48 9.96 22.17
CA ARG A 201 26.78 8.93 23.18
C ARG A 201 28.27 8.90 23.58
N TYR A 202 29.10 9.73 22.96
CA TYR A 202 30.51 9.98 23.26
C TYR A 202 30.69 11.43 23.72
#